data_AF-A0A3C1PPG1-F1
#
_entry.id   AF-A0A3C1PPG1-F1
#
_cell.length_a   1.000
_cell.length_b   1.000
_cell.length_c   1.000
_cell.angle_alpha   90.00
_cell.angle_beta   90.00
_cell.angle_gamma   90.00
#
_symmetry.space_group_name_H-M   'P 1'
#
loop_
_entity.id
_entity.type
_entity.pdbx_description
1 polymer ?
#
loop_
_entity_poly.entity_id
_entity_poly.type
_entity_poly.pdbx_seq_one_letter_code
_entity_poly.pdbx_strand_id
1 'polypeptide(L)'
;MCIAGVFGGLESGVTAKTTAMFLESAYFDAGYIRKTAKKHTLSTDASFRFERGADPEICVFALKRAAMLIKELAGGEISSEIIDVYPQPIKPVQVKLAYKRINSLIGEEVPVTLVKSILKSLDIIITSETAEELNVIVPLYRSDVTRDVDIIEDILRIYGYNTVKVAEKVNSTLSYAPKPDSEKLKNLVSDLLVSRGSNEAMSNSLTKGSYYDGLQQHSASSSAKILNPLSNDLNVLRQTLFFGLMEAVKRNKNYKTGNIRLFEFGNCYSYKTGAA
;
A
#
# COMPACT_ATOMS: atom_id res chain seq x y z
N MET A 1 21.69 -15.00 19.38
CA MET A 1 21.70 -13.54 19.56
C MET A 1 20.38 -12.91 19.15
N CYS A 2 20.03 -12.78 17.87
CA CYS A 2 18.72 -12.23 17.49
C CYS A 2 18.38 -12.53 16.03
N ILE A 3 17.12 -12.26 15.67
CA ILE A 3 16.73 -11.92 14.31
C ILE A 3 16.82 -10.39 14.23
N ALA A 4 17.87 -9.90 13.58
CA ALA A 4 18.24 -8.48 13.57
C ALA A 4 17.05 -7.57 13.17
N GLY A 5 16.80 -6.53 13.96
CA GLY A 5 15.68 -5.60 13.78
C GLY A 5 14.27 -6.19 13.98
N VAL A 6 14.13 -7.47 14.34
CA VAL A 6 12.84 -8.15 14.50
C VAL A 6 12.65 -8.64 15.94
N PHE A 7 13.51 -9.55 16.41
CA PHE A 7 13.30 -10.21 17.71
C PHE A 7 14.59 -10.69 18.36
N GLY A 8 14.67 -10.56 19.69
CA GLY A 8 15.78 -11.08 20.48
C GLY A 8 15.75 -12.61 20.58
N GLY A 9 16.94 -13.23 20.60
CA GLY A 9 17.07 -14.67 20.86
C GLY A 9 16.90 -15.00 22.34
N LEU A 10 16.41 -16.20 22.62
CA LEU A 10 16.11 -16.68 23.98
C LEU A 10 17.33 -16.61 24.92
N GLU A 11 18.49 -17.06 24.45
CA GLU A 11 19.72 -17.15 25.27
C GLU A 11 20.45 -15.82 25.47
N SER A 12 20.04 -14.77 24.76
CA SER A 12 20.68 -13.44 24.78
C SER A 12 19.76 -12.35 25.31
N GLY A 13 18.56 -12.70 25.78
CA GLY A 13 17.66 -11.78 26.45
C GLY A 13 18.18 -11.40 27.84
N VAL A 14 17.93 -10.16 28.25
CA VAL A 14 18.21 -9.70 29.61
C VAL A 14 17.24 -10.40 30.58
N THR A 15 17.77 -10.87 31.72
CA THR A 15 16.99 -11.51 32.78
C THR A 15 17.20 -10.79 34.11
N ALA A 16 16.46 -11.17 35.15
CA ALA A 16 16.65 -10.65 36.50
C ALA A 16 18.06 -10.91 37.09
N LYS A 17 18.84 -11.84 36.49
CA LYS A 17 20.21 -12.16 36.92
C LYS A 17 21.29 -11.43 36.12
N THR A 18 20.91 -10.67 35.09
CA THR A 18 21.88 -10.02 34.20
C THR A 18 22.57 -8.86 34.92
N THR A 19 23.90 -8.91 34.97
CA THR A 19 24.76 -7.89 35.61
C THR A 19 25.60 -7.10 34.61
N ALA A 20 25.79 -7.63 33.40
CA ALA A 20 26.51 -6.99 32.31
C ALA A 20 25.68 -7.09 31.02
N MET A 21 25.68 -6.03 30.22
CA MET A 21 24.93 -5.97 28.97
C MET A 21 25.72 -5.29 27.86
N PHE A 22 25.47 -5.73 26.64
CA PHE A 22 25.89 -5.07 25.42
C PHE A 22 24.68 -4.35 24.83
N LEU A 23 24.85 -3.08 24.47
CA LEU A 23 23.78 -2.27 23.86
C LEU A 23 24.00 -2.18 22.35
N GLU A 24 23.01 -2.64 21.59
CA GLU A 24 22.94 -2.51 20.14
C GLU A 24 22.03 -1.33 19.77
N SER A 25 22.51 -0.45 18.89
CA SER A 25 21.68 0.53 18.21
C SER A 25 22.05 0.52 16.74
N ALA A 26 21.15 0.00 15.91
CA ALA A 26 21.43 -0.31 14.51
C ALA A 26 20.33 0.22 13.60
N TYR A 27 20.69 0.42 12.34
CA TYR A 27 19.78 0.69 11.24
C TYR A 27 19.71 -0.54 10.33
N PHE A 28 18.50 -0.96 9.95
CA PHE A 28 18.26 -2.10 9.08
C PHE A 28 17.43 -1.70 7.86
N ASP A 29 17.64 -2.41 6.75
CA ASP A 29 16.84 -2.23 5.55
C ASP A 29 15.37 -2.61 5.80
N ALA A 30 14.48 -1.65 5.55
CA ALA A 30 13.04 -1.79 5.80
C ALA A 30 12.41 -2.96 5.03
N GLY A 31 12.88 -3.24 3.80
CA GLY A 31 12.39 -4.31 2.97
C GLY A 31 12.73 -5.70 3.52
N TYR A 32 13.96 -5.88 3.99
CA TYR A 32 14.40 -7.12 4.65
C TYR A 32 13.70 -7.35 5.99
N ILE A 33 13.56 -6.31 6.82
CA ILE A 33 12.83 -6.43 8.08
C ILE A 33 11.39 -6.85 7.82
N ARG A 34 10.68 -6.17 6.91
CA ARG A 34 9.28 -6.51 6.57
C ARG A 34 9.12 -7.95 6.11
N LYS A 35 10.01 -8.42 5.21
CA LYS A 35 9.97 -9.80 4.71
C LYS A 35 10.20 -10.80 5.84
N THR A 36 11.18 -10.53 6.71
CA THR A 36 11.55 -11.41 7.81
C THR A 36 10.47 -11.46 8.89
N ALA A 37 9.98 -10.30 9.35
CA ALA A 37 8.89 -10.19 10.31
C ALA A 37 7.63 -10.92 9.83
N LYS A 38 7.21 -10.69 8.58
CA LYS A 38 6.04 -11.39 7.99
C LYS A 38 6.26 -12.89 7.84
N LYS A 39 7.45 -13.32 7.39
CA LYS A 39 7.78 -14.75 7.23
C LYS A 39 7.67 -15.49 8.57
N HIS A 40 8.08 -14.86 9.65
CA HIS A 40 8.05 -15.45 10.99
C HIS A 40 6.78 -15.12 11.79
N THR A 41 5.85 -14.33 11.24
CA THR A 41 4.65 -13.84 11.94
C THR A 41 5.00 -13.12 13.26
N LEU A 42 6.11 -12.38 13.27
CA LEU A 42 6.57 -11.61 14.42
C LEU A 42 6.36 -10.12 14.14
N SER A 43 5.36 -9.53 14.78
CA SER A 43 5.08 -8.09 14.71
C SER A 43 5.50 -7.44 16.02
N THR A 44 6.69 -6.84 16.05
CA THR A 44 7.25 -6.23 17.28
C THR A 44 7.36 -4.73 17.10
N ASP A 45 7.46 -4.02 18.22
CA ASP A 45 7.68 -2.57 18.23
C ASP A 45 8.93 -2.15 17.43
N ALA A 46 9.97 -2.98 17.47
CA ALA A 46 11.19 -2.80 16.71
C ALA A 46 10.95 -3.01 15.21
N SER A 47 10.37 -4.16 14.82
CA SER A 47 10.12 -4.45 13.40
C SER A 47 9.20 -3.39 12.79
N PHE A 48 8.14 -2.99 13.49
CA PHE A 48 7.20 -1.96 13.06
C PHE A 48 7.88 -0.64 12.68
N ARG A 49 8.88 -0.22 13.47
CA ARG A 49 9.65 1.02 13.23
C ARG A 49 10.60 0.86 12.05
N PHE A 50 11.41 -0.21 12.05
CA PHE A 50 12.37 -0.44 10.96
C PHE A 50 11.71 -0.66 9.60
N GLU A 51 10.53 -1.30 9.55
CA GLU A 51 9.76 -1.49 8.31
C GLU A 51 9.30 -0.20 7.65
N ARG A 52 9.29 0.92 8.37
CA ARG A 52 8.87 2.25 7.89
C ARG A 52 10.03 3.19 7.58
N GLY A 53 11.25 2.74 7.86
CA GLY A 53 12.45 3.58 7.81
C GLY A 53 12.71 4.21 9.18
N ALA A 54 13.82 3.84 9.80
CA ALA A 54 14.36 4.54 10.96
C ALA A 54 15.33 5.63 10.50
N ASP A 55 15.61 6.63 11.35
CA ASP A 55 16.65 7.61 11.05
C ASP A 55 18.04 6.99 11.26
N PRO A 56 18.90 6.88 10.23
CA PRO A 56 20.25 6.37 10.40
C PRO A 56 21.15 7.30 11.22
N GLU A 57 20.90 8.61 11.27
CA GLU A 57 21.78 9.58 11.95
C GLU A 57 21.66 9.55 13.48
N ILE A 58 20.54 9.05 14.02
CA ILE A 58 20.31 9.04 15.47
C ILE A 58 20.87 7.80 16.17
N CYS A 59 21.49 6.84 15.47
CA CYS A 59 21.92 5.57 16.07
C CYS A 59 22.83 5.79 17.28
N VAL A 60 23.88 6.60 17.13
CA VAL A 60 24.83 6.90 18.22
C VAL A 60 24.17 7.73 19.34
N PHE A 61 23.29 8.67 18.98
CA PHE A 61 22.55 9.48 19.94
C PHE A 61 21.61 8.62 20.80
N ALA A 62 20.82 7.76 20.17
CA ALA A 62 19.89 6.84 20.82
C ALA A 62 20.63 5.86 21.73
N LEU A 63 21.77 5.31 21.28
CA LEU A 63 22.65 4.45 22.08
C LEU A 63 23.13 5.16 23.35
N LYS A 64 23.69 6.36 23.20
CA LYS A 64 24.15 7.18 24.34
C LYS A 64 23.02 7.48 25.31
N ARG A 65 21.83 7.83 24.80
CA ARG A 65 20.66 8.12 25.64
C ARG A 65 20.22 6.88 26.43
N ALA A 66 20.17 5.72 25.79
CA ALA A 66 19.84 4.46 26.45
C ALA A 66 20.86 4.11 27.54
N ALA A 67 22.17 4.20 27.25
CA ALA A 67 23.23 3.94 28.21
C ALA A 67 23.16 4.87 29.42
N MET A 68 22.91 6.16 29.20
CA MET A 68 22.76 7.14 30.29
C MET A 68 21.54 6.84 31.17
N LEU A 69 20.41 6.44 30.58
CA LEU A 69 19.22 6.05 31.34
C LEU A 69 19.46 4.79 32.17
N ILE A 70 20.18 3.81 31.63
CA ILE A 70 20.54 2.59 32.37
C ILE A 70 21.45 2.93 33.55
N LYS A 71 22.44 3.81 33.35
CA LYS A 71 23.31 4.30 34.43
C LYS A 71 22.51 5.01 35.53
N GLU A 72 21.61 5.91 35.14
CA GLU A 72 20.78 6.68 36.07
C GLU A 72 19.79 5.81 36.86
N LEU A 73 19.11 4.88 36.18
CA LEU A 73 17.98 4.14 36.76
C LEU A 73 18.38 2.79 37.37
N ALA A 74 19.40 2.13 36.83
CA ALA A 74 19.84 0.80 37.28
C ALA A 74 21.22 0.81 37.95
N GLY A 75 21.90 1.97 38.03
CA GLY A 75 23.21 2.11 38.67
C GLY A 75 24.35 1.47 37.89
N GLY A 76 24.16 1.18 36.59
CA GLY A 76 25.19 0.58 35.75
C GLY A 76 26.38 1.49 35.49
N GLU A 77 27.54 0.91 35.20
CA GLU A 77 28.75 1.62 34.79
C GLU A 77 29.00 1.46 33.27
N ILE A 78 29.43 2.54 32.61
CA ILE A 78 29.80 2.49 31.19
C ILE A 78 31.22 1.95 31.08
N SER A 79 31.36 0.72 30.57
CA SER A 79 32.62 -0.01 30.58
C SER A 79 33.42 0.04 29.26
N SER A 80 32.86 0.60 28.19
CA SER A 80 33.51 0.61 26.87
C SER A 80 33.28 1.89 26.09
N GLU A 81 34.17 2.16 25.14
CA GLU A 81 33.94 3.14 24.08
C GLU A 81 32.85 2.67 23.12
N ILE A 82 32.32 3.62 22.33
CA ILE A 82 31.33 3.34 21.29
C ILE A 82 32.05 2.87 20.03
N ILE A 83 31.62 1.73 19.50
CA ILE A 83 32.06 1.22 18.22
C ILE A 83 30.94 1.51 17.21
N ASP A 84 31.18 2.45 16.30
CA ASP A 84 30.25 2.81 15.22
C ASP A 84 30.76 2.31 13.87
N VAL A 85 30.00 1.42 13.23
CA VAL A 85 30.36 0.79 11.97
C VAL A 85 29.41 1.28 10.88
N TYR A 86 29.79 2.36 10.20
CA TYR A 86 29.00 2.99 9.15
C TYR A 86 29.82 3.23 7.86
N PRO A 87 30.21 2.16 7.14
CA PRO A 87 31.17 2.24 6.04
C PRO A 87 30.63 2.98 4.81
N GLN A 88 29.30 2.98 4.61
CA GLN A 88 28.63 3.71 3.54
C GLN A 88 27.54 4.62 4.13
N PRO A 89 27.90 5.86 4.52
CA PRO A 89 26.94 6.83 5.01
C PRO A 89 25.85 7.11 3.98
N ILE A 90 24.59 6.99 4.40
CA ILE A 90 23.42 7.37 3.62
C ILE A 90 23.46 8.88 3.45
N LYS A 91 23.35 9.35 2.21
CA LYS A 91 23.38 10.78 1.89
C LYS A 91 21.96 11.35 1.86
N PRO A 92 21.74 12.55 2.42
CA PRO A 92 20.46 13.24 2.29
C PRO A 92 20.05 13.42 0.83
N VAL A 93 18.74 13.34 0.58
CA VAL A 93 18.20 13.53 -0.76
C VAL A 93 18.21 15.03 -1.10
N GLN A 94 18.81 15.37 -2.24
CA GLN A 94 18.76 16.71 -2.80
C GLN A 94 17.69 16.78 -3.87
N VAL A 95 16.77 17.75 -3.73
CA VAL A 95 15.63 17.90 -4.62
C VAL A 95 15.57 19.33 -5.14
N LYS A 96 15.34 19.45 -6.45
CA LYS A 96 15.08 20.72 -7.12
C LYS A 96 13.57 20.93 -7.21
N LEU A 97 13.08 22.05 -6.69
CA LEU A 97 11.68 22.43 -6.61
C LEU A 97 11.43 23.69 -7.43
N ALA A 98 10.78 23.57 -8.58
CA ALA A 98 10.35 24.72 -9.40
C ALA A 98 8.98 25.24 -8.93
N TYR A 99 8.85 26.54 -8.69
CA TYR A 99 7.57 27.14 -8.23
C TYR A 99 6.43 26.88 -9.22
N LYS A 100 6.72 26.92 -10.53
CA LYS A 100 5.75 26.57 -11.58
C LYS A 100 5.19 25.16 -11.41
N ARG A 101 6.03 24.20 -10.99
CA ARG A 101 5.61 22.81 -10.79
C ARG A 101 4.80 22.63 -9.51
N ILE A 102 5.17 23.33 -8.44
CA ILE A 102 4.38 23.41 -7.20
C ILE A 102 2.95 23.88 -7.55
N ASN A 103 2.85 25.03 -8.21
CA ASN A 103 1.56 25.64 -8.55
C ASN A 103 0.75 24.78 -9.52
N SER A 104 1.41 24.16 -10.51
CA SER A 104 0.74 23.30 -11.48
C SER A 104 0.19 22.01 -10.88
N LEU A 105 0.84 21.43 -9.87
CA LEU A 105 0.38 20.20 -9.22
C LEU A 105 -0.66 20.48 -8.14
N ILE A 106 -0.50 21.58 -7.40
CA ILE A 106 -1.50 22.03 -6.41
C ILE A 106 -2.76 22.54 -7.12
N GLY A 107 -2.61 23.18 -8.28
CA GLY A 107 -3.71 23.82 -9.01
C GLY A 107 -3.97 25.26 -8.59
N GLU A 108 -3.13 25.84 -7.72
CA GLU A 108 -3.22 27.22 -7.24
C GLU A 108 -1.81 27.81 -7.04
N GLU A 109 -1.69 29.14 -7.14
CA GLU A 109 -0.45 29.84 -6.87
C GLU A 109 -0.22 29.98 -5.36
N VAL A 110 0.74 29.22 -4.83
CA VAL A 110 1.11 29.30 -3.41
C VAL A 110 2.18 30.38 -3.22
N PRO A 111 1.99 31.35 -2.31
CA PRO A 111 2.98 32.39 -2.06
C PRO A 111 4.35 31.82 -1.72
N VAL A 112 5.40 32.32 -2.39
CA VAL A 112 6.80 31.85 -2.21
C VAL A 112 7.25 31.92 -0.74
N THR A 113 6.87 32.98 -0.02
CA THR A 113 7.18 33.14 1.40
C THR A 113 6.57 32.03 2.25
N LEU A 114 5.34 31.62 1.92
CA LEU A 114 4.63 30.54 2.61
C LEU A 114 5.29 29.20 2.32
N VAL A 115 5.63 28.90 1.06
CA VAL A 115 6.37 27.69 0.67
C VAL A 115 7.63 27.53 1.52
N LYS A 116 8.46 28.57 1.61
CA LYS A 116 9.70 28.52 2.42
C LYS A 116 9.42 28.32 3.91
N SER A 117 8.39 28.97 4.45
CA SER A 117 8.02 28.81 5.86
C SER A 117 7.58 27.38 6.19
N ILE A 118 6.87 26.72 5.27
CA ILE A 118 6.44 25.34 5.40
C ILE A 118 7.65 24.41 5.34
N LEU A 119 8.51 24.57 4.32
CA LEU A 119 9.74 23.77 4.19
C LEU A 119 10.60 23.85 5.45
N LYS A 120 10.79 25.07 5.99
CA LYS A 120 11.53 25.27 7.24
C LYS A 120 10.87 24.60 8.45
N SER A 121 9.54 24.62 8.54
CA SER A 121 8.80 23.97 9.63
C SER A 121 8.84 22.44 9.55
N LEU A 122 9.18 21.89 8.40
CA LEU A 122 9.38 20.46 8.15
C LEU A 122 10.86 20.04 8.19
N ASP A 123 11.74 20.92 8.68
CA ASP A 123 13.21 20.78 8.69
C ASP A 123 13.83 20.49 7.31
N ILE A 124 13.13 20.83 6.22
CA ILE A 124 13.67 20.74 4.86
C ILE A 124 14.58 21.96 4.64
N ILE A 125 15.87 21.70 4.45
CA ILE A 125 16.90 22.73 4.38
C ILE A 125 16.96 23.28 2.96
N ILE A 126 16.77 24.59 2.79
CA ILE A 126 16.97 25.26 1.51
C ILE A 126 18.47 25.54 1.32
N THR A 127 19.09 24.94 0.31
CA THR A 127 20.53 25.09 0.04
C THR A 127 20.83 26.23 -0.92
N SER A 128 19.93 26.50 -1.86
CA SER A 128 20.02 27.65 -2.76
C SER A 128 18.65 28.04 -3.28
N GLU A 129 18.53 29.30 -3.67
CA GLU A 129 17.30 29.86 -4.21
C GLU A 129 17.60 30.71 -5.45
N THR A 130 16.70 30.63 -6.43
CA THR A 130 16.57 31.60 -7.52
C THR A 130 15.13 32.14 -7.57
N ALA A 131 14.86 33.05 -8.51
CA ALA A 131 13.51 33.55 -8.74
C ALA A 131 12.50 32.45 -9.16
N GLU A 132 12.97 31.33 -9.73
CA GLU A 132 12.11 30.30 -10.32
C GLU A 132 12.09 28.98 -9.53
N GLU A 133 13.11 28.73 -8.70
CA GLU A 133 13.32 27.42 -8.07
C GLU A 133 14.07 27.48 -6.73
N LEU A 134 13.88 26.41 -5.95
CA LEU A 134 14.61 26.10 -4.73
C LEU A 134 15.37 24.79 -4.91
N ASN A 135 16.61 24.73 -4.44
CA ASN A 135 17.27 23.46 -4.16
C ASN A 135 17.16 23.20 -2.67
N VAL A 136 16.74 22.00 -2.31
CA VAL A 136 16.49 21.62 -0.92
C VAL A 136 17.14 20.28 -0.58
N ILE A 137 17.50 20.12 0.69
CA ILE A 137 17.95 18.88 1.29
C ILE A 137 16.85 18.38 2.23
N VAL A 138 16.44 17.14 2.01
CA VAL A 138 15.48 16.44 2.86
C VAL A 138 16.23 15.72 3.99
N PRO A 139 15.79 15.87 5.26
CA PRO A 139 16.43 15.18 6.37
C PRO A 139 16.25 13.65 6.29
N LEU A 140 17.24 12.90 6.76
CA LEU A 140 17.31 11.44 6.56
C LEU A 140 16.22 10.64 7.29
N TYR A 141 15.63 11.20 8.36
CA TYR A 141 14.48 10.59 9.02
C TYR A 141 13.21 10.58 8.17
N ARG A 142 13.15 11.35 7.07
CA ARG A 142 12.03 11.38 6.12
C ARG A 142 12.28 10.45 4.95
N SER A 143 12.37 9.15 5.22
CA SER A 143 12.63 8.13 4.22
C SER A 143 11.56 8.01 3.12
N ASP A 144 10.38 8.58 3.36
CA ASP A 144 9.25 8.66 2.43
C ASP A 144 9.43 9.75 1.37
N VAL A 145 10.23 10.78 1.64
CA VAL A 145 10.38 11.95 0.76
C VAL A 145 11.64 11.80 -0.10
N THR A 146 11.45 11.47 -1.38
CA THR A 146 12.56 11.16 -2.30
C THR A 146 12.53 11.99 -3.58
N ARG A 147 11.40 12.65 -3.87
CA ARG A 147 11.15 13.40 -5.09
C ARG A 147 10.51 14.75 -4.78
N ASP A 148 10.51 15.61 -5.78
CA ASP A 148 9.84 16.90 -5.76
C ASP A 148 8.35 16.80 -5.42
N VAL A 149 7.65 15.83 -6.02
CA VAL A 149 6.21 15.60 -5.78
C VAL A 149 5.89 15.24 -4.34
N ASP A 150 6.80 14.56 -3.64
CA ASP A 150 6.62 14.17 -2.25
C ASP A 150 6.68 15.42 -1.35
N ILE A 151 7.59 16.35 -1.65
CA ILE A 151 7.67 17.65 -0.95
C ILE A 151 6.48 18.55 -1.31
N ILE A 152 5.98 18.50 -2.55
CA ILE A 152 4.79 19.25 -2.97
C ILE A 152 3.55 18.77 -2.23
N GLU A 153 3.43 17.45 -1.98
CA GLU A 153 2.36 16.89 -1.16
C GLU A 153 2.41 17.44 0.26
N ASP A 154 3.59 17.52 0.89
CA ASP A 154 3.71 18.13 2.21
C ASP A 154 3.37 19.62 2.22
N ILE A 155 3.82 20.36 1.21
CA ILE A 155 3.48 21.78 1.04
C ILE A 155 1.95 21.92 0.98
N LEU A 156 1.29 21.11 0.16
CA LEU A 156 -0.16 21.11 0.02
C LEU A 156 -0.87 20.72 1.32
N ARG A 157 -0.35 19.70 2.04
CA ARG A 157 -0.92 19.22 3.29
C ARG A 157 -0.90 20.28 4.38
N ILE A 158 0.19 21.04 4.49
CA ILE A 158 0.32 22.14 5.46
C ILE A 158 -0.43 23.41 4.98
N TYR A 159 -0.41 23.70 3.68
CA TYR A 159 -1.21 24.78 3.08
C TYR A 159 -2.73 24.55 3.26
N GLY A 160 -3.14 23.29 3.27
CA GLY A 160 -4.50 22.83 3.48
C GLY A 160 -5.22 22.53 2.17
N TYR A 161 -5.68 21.27 2.02
CA TYR A 161 -6.45 20.84 0.86
C TYR A 161 -7.72 21.66 0.64
N ASN A 162 -8.36 22.13 1.72
CA ASN A 162 -9.59 22.92 1.66
C ASN A 162 -9.37 24.35 1.13
N THR A 163 -8.12 24.81 1.10
CA THR A 163 -7.76 26.13 0.58
C THR A 163 -7.77 26.14 -0.95
N VAL A 164 -7.50 24.98 -1.58
CA VAL A 164 -7.42 24.84 -3.04
C VAL A 164 -8.79 25.01 -3.66
N LYS A 165 -8.94 26.04 -4.49
CA LYS A 165 -10.20 26.32 -5.18
C LYS A 165 -10.49 25.30 -6.27
N VAL A 166 -11.77 24.92 -6.40
CA VAL A 166 -12.23 24.10 -7.52
C VAL A 166 -12.16 24.94 -8.80
N ALA A 167 -11.53 24.39 -9.85
CA ALA A 167 -11.43 25.08 -11.12
C ALA A 167 -12.82 25.29 -11.75
N GLU A 168 -13.15 26.53 -12.12
CA GLU A 168 -14.40 26.87 -12.82
C GLU A 168 -14.41 26.36 -14.28
N LYS A 169 -13.23 26.12 -14.85
CA LYS A 169 -13.06 25.70 -16.24
C LYS A 169 -12.71 24.21 -16.32
N VAL A 170 -13.57 23.46 -17.01
CA VAL A 170 -13.29 22.07 -17.39
C VAL A 170 -12.86 22.04 -18.85
N ASN A 171 -11.63 21.57 -19.11
CA ASN A 171 -11.19 21.27 -20.47
C ASN A 171 -11.56 19.81 -20.77
N SER A 172 -12.40 19.59 -21.78
CA SER A 172 -12.75 18.25 -22.25
C SER A 172 -12.48 18.14 -23.74
N THR A 173 -12.00 16.99 -24.18
CA THR A 173 -11.83 16.67 -25.60
C THR A 173 -12.99 15.76 -26.01
N LEU A 174 -13.60 16.05 -27.17
CA LEU A 174 -14.64 15.20 -27.73
C LEU A 174 -14.03 13.84 -28.11
N SER A 175 -14.32 12.81 -27.31
CA SER A 175 -14.03 11.43 -27.70
C SER A 175 -15.24 10.83 -28.41
N TYR A 176 -15.05 10.29 -29.61
CA TYR A 176 -16.08 9.48 -30.25
C TYR A 176 -16.03 8.07 -29.68
N ALA A 177 -17.07 7.68 -28.94
CA ALA A 177 -17.21 6.31 -28.49
C ALA A 177 -17.48 5.39 -29.71
N PRO A 178 -16.82 4.22 -29.79
CA PRO A 178 -17.06 3.27 -30.86
C PRO A 178 -18.52 2.81 -30.84
N LYS A 179 -19.13 2.69 -32.02
CA LYS A 179 -20.48 2.12 -32.19
C LYS A 179 -20.38 0.67 -32.69
N PRO A 180 -21.31 -0.22 -32.29
CA PRO A 180 -22.44 0.03 -31.39
C PRO A 180 -22.00 0.20 -29.93
N ASP A 181 -22.76 1.02 -29.20
CA ASP A 181 -22.55 1.24 -27.78
C ASP A 181 -23.00 -0.01 -27.02
N SER A 182 -22.03 -0.77 -26.51
CA SER A 182 -22.27 -2.04 -25.83
C SER A 182 -23.11 -1.89 -24.55
N GLU A 183 -23.02 -0.73 -23.88
CA GLU A 183 -23.77 -0.47 -22.65
C GLU A 183 -25.23 -0.18 -22.98
N LYS A 184 -25.48 0.65 -24.01
CA LYS A 184 -26.85 0.88 -24.51
C LYS A 184 -27.51 -0.41 -24.98
N LEU A 185 -26.76 -1.29 -25.65
CA LEU A 185 -27.30 -2.57 -26.09
C LEU A 185 -27.64 -3.47 -24.89
N LYS A 186 -26.77 -3.55 -23.87
CA LYS A 186 -27.06 -4.28 -22.63
C LYS A 186 -28.30 -3.74 -21.93
N ASN A 187 -28.40 -2.41 -21.77
CA ASN A 187 -29.56 -1.77 -21.14
C ASN A 187 -30.85 -2.07 -21.89
N LEU A 188 -30.85 -1.99 -23.22
CA LEU A 188 -32.00 -2.36 -24.05
C LEU A 188 -32.42 -3.82 -23.83
N VAL A 189 -31.47 -4.75 -23.78
CA VAL A 189 -31.76 -6.16 -23.52
C VAL A 189 -32.27 -6.37 -22.09
N SER A 190 -31.68 -5.70 -21.10
CA SER A 190 -32.15 -5.72 -19.71
C SER A 190 -33.59 -5.26 -19.61
N ASP A 191 -33.96 -4.13 -20.23
CA ASP A 191 -35.33 -3.60 -20.23
C ASP A 191 -36.33 -4.61 -20.83
N LEU A 192 -35.94 -5.29 -21.91
CA LEU A 192 -36.76 -6.32 -22.55
C LEU A 192 -36.93 -7.60 -21.70
N LEU A 193 -35.96 -7.94 -20.87
CA LEU A 193 -36.01 -9.10 -19.96
C LEU A 193 -36.79 -8.77 -18.69
N VAL A 194 -36.57 -7.58 -18.14
CA VAL A 194 -37.28 -7.04 -16.96
C VAL A 194 -38.76 -6.86 -17.25
N SER A 195 -39.12 -6.28 -18.40
CA SER A 195 -40.53 -6.17 -18.82
C SER A 195 -41.25 -7.52 -18.99
N ARG A 196 -40.51 -8.62 -19.13
CA ARG A 196 -41.04 -10.00 -19.14
C ARG A 196 -40.95 -10.70 -17.78
N GLY A 197 -40.66 -9.96 -16.71
CA GLY A 197 -40.63 -10.46 -15.34
C GLY A 197 -39.34 -11.19 -14.93
N SER A 198 -38.24 -10.99 -15.66
CA SER A 198 -36.92 -11.46 -15.23
C SER A 198 -36.27 -10.44 -14.30
N ASN A 199 -35.50 -10.90 -13.32
CA ASN A 199 -34.69 -10.04 -12.46
C ASN A 199 -33.22 -10.17 -12.85
N GLU A 200 -32.50 -9.06 -12.89
CA GLU A 200 -31.06 -9.10 -13.07
C GLU A 200 -30.41 -9.64 -11.79
N ALA A 201 -29.51 -10.61 -11.96
CA ALA A 201 -28.69 -11.17 -10.91
C ALA A 201 -27.22 -10.77 -11.14
N MET A 202 -26.49 -10.60 -10.05
CA MET A 202 -25.05 -10.37 -10.08
C MET A 202 -24.40 -11.41 -9.16
N SER A 203 -23.75 -12.41 -9.76
CA SER A 203 -23.06 -13.46 -9.02
C SER A 203 -21.58 -13.13 -8.86
N ASN A 204 -20.92 -13.80 -7.90
CA ASN A 204 -19.50 -13.62 -7.69
C ASN A 204 -18.71 -14.18 -8.88
N SER A 205 -17.65 -13.48 -9.30
CA SER A 205 -16.70 -13.98 -10.29
C SER A 205 -15.90 -15.18 -9.77
N LEU A 206 -15.73 -15.31 -8.44
CA LEU A 206 -15.13 -16.47 -7.79
C LEU A 206 -16.19 -17.52 -7.47
N THR A 207 -15.87 -18.79 -7.76
CA THR A 207 -16.79 -19.92 -7.56
C THR A 207 -16.03 -21.20 -7.21
N LYS A 208 -16.77 -22.31 -7.07
CA LYS A 208 -16.24 -23.62 -6.71
C LYS A 208 -15.62 -24.30 -7.92
N GLY A 209 -14.35 -24.67 -7.80
CA GLY A 209 -13.62 -25.43 -8.82
C GLY A 209 -14.29 -26.76 -9.14
N SER A 210 -14.92 -27.38 -8.14
CA SER A 210 -15.63 -28.66 -8.28
C SER A 210 -16.83 -28.62 -9.20
N TYR A 211 -17.37 -27.43 -9.54
CA TYR A 211 -18.44 -27.33 -10.54
C TYR A 211 -17.98 -27.69 -11.95
N TYR A 212 -16.67 -27.66 -12.19
CA TYR A 212 -16.07 -27.89 -13.50
C TYR A 212 -15.51 -29.32 -13.66
N ASP A 213 -15.63 -30.16 -12.63
CA ASP A 213 -15.14 -31.54 -12.66
C ASP A 213 -15.97 -32.38 -13.63
N GLY A 214 -15.29 -33.06 -14.57
CA GLY A 214 -15.93 -33.92 -15.57
C GLY A 214 -16.63 -33.18 -16.72
N LEU A 215 -16.61 -31.84 -16.74
CA LEU A 215 -17.16 -31.07 -17.86
C LEU A 215 -16.20 -31.02 -19.06
N GLN A 216 -16.74 -31.19 -20.26
CA GLN A 216 -15.96 -31.11 -21.50
C GLN A 216 -15.77 -29.65 -21.97
N GLN A 217 -16.84 -28.85 -22.00
CA GLN A 217 -16.81 -27.48 -22.51
C GLN A 217 -16.19 -26.45 -21.53
N HIS A 218 -16.33 -26.70 -20.23
CA HIS A 218 -15.77 -25.87 -19.16
C HIS A 218 -14.92 -26.76 -18.25
N SER A 219 -13.88 -27.38 -18.82
CA SER A 219 -13.07 -28.36 -18.11
C SER A 219 -12.30 -27.75 -16.95
N ALA A 220 -12.07 -28.53 -15.90
CA ALA A 220 -11.30 -28.11 -14.73
C ALA A 220 -9.87 -27.64 -15.09
N SER A 221 -9.27 -28.18 -16.15
CA SER A 221 -7.94 -27.75 -16.66
C SER A 221 -7.92 -26.32 -17.19
N SER A 222 -9.06 -25.80 -17.65
CA SER A 222 -9.22 -24.44 -18.16
C SER A 222 -9.64 -23.46 -17.05
N SER A 223 -9.67 -23.88 -15.78
CA SER A 223 -10.04 -23.00 -14.67
C SER A 223 -8.87 -22.12 -14.24
N ALA A 224 -9.08 -20.81 -14.15
CA ALA A 224 -8.13 -19.90 -13.53
C ALA A 224 -8.22 -20.01 -12.00
N LYS A 225 -7.26 -20.70 -11.38
CA LYS A 225 -7.22 -20.98 -9.94
C LYS A 225 -6.64 -19.81 -9.14
N ILE A 226 -7.17 -19.59 -7.94
CA ILE A 226 -6.60 -18.66 -6.95
C ILE A 226 -5.51 -19.39 -6.16
N LEU A 227 -4.33 -18.76 -6.03
CA LEU A 227 -3.18 -19.36 -5.34
C LEU A 227 -3.44 -19.58 -3.85
N ASN A 228 -4.03 -18.58 -3.19
CA ASN A 228 -4.33 -18.58 -1.77
C ASN A 228 -5.84 -18.33 -1.55
N PRO A 229 -6.71 -19.29 -1.87
CA PRO A 229 -8.15 -19.09 -1.76
C PRO A 229 -8.58 -19.04 -0.29
N LEU A 230 -9.52 -18.14 0.03
CA LEU A 230 -10.08 -18.05 1.39
C LEU A 230 -10.95 -19.26 1.76
N SER A 231 -11.51 -19.95 0.77
CA SER A 231 -12.29 -21.16 0.93
C SER A 231 -12.31 -21.99 -0.36
N ASN A 232 -12.66 -23.26 -0.27
CA ASN A 232 -12.89 -24.11 -1.44
C ASN A 232 -14.07 -23.66 -2.30
N ASP A 233 -14.95 -22.84 -1.74
CA ASP A 233 -16.11 -22.30 -2.45
C ASP A 233 -15.73 -21.13 -3.39
N LEU A 234 -14.55 -20.54 -3.21
CA LEU A 234 -14.06 -19.36 -3.94
C LEU A 234 -12.63 -19.59 -4.46
N ASN A 235 -12.36 -20.78 -5.02
CA ASN A 235 -11.01 -21.19 -5.39
C ASN A 235 -10.69 -21.07 -6.89
N VAL A 236 -11.68 -20.78 -7.74
CA VAL A 236 -11.48 -20.51 -9.17
C VAL A 236 -12.30 -19.32 -9.63
N LEU A 237 -11.88 -18.67 -10.71
CA LEU A 237 -12.74 -17.75 -11.46
C LEU A 237 -13.75 -18.53 -12.32
N ARG A 238 -14.98 -18.04 -12.39
CA ARG A 238 -16.08 -18.67 -13.13
C ARG A 238 -15.79 -18.72 -14.64
N GLN A 239 -15.94 -19.90 -15.23
CA GLN A 239 -15.87 -20.08 -16.69
C GLN A 239 -17.22 -19.81 -17.40
N THR A 240 -18.30 -19.73 -16.63
CA THR A 240 -19.67 -19.51 -17.11
C THR A 240 -20.50 -18.81 -16.03
N LEU A 241 -21.50 -18.02 -16.43
CA LEU A 241 -22.47 -17.39 -15.52
C LEU A 241 -23.49 -18.39 -14.96
N PHE A 242 -23.60 -19.56 -15.59
CA PHE A 242 -24.62 -20.56 -15.28
C PHE A 242 -24.63 -20.99 -13.81
N PHE A 243 -23.46 -21.32 -13.24
CA PHE A 243 -23.40 -21.84 -11.86
C PHE A 243 -23.82 -20.79 -10.83
N GLY A 244 -23.44 -19.53 -11.01
CA GLY A 244 -23.88 -18.44 -10.12
C GLY A 244 -25.40 -18.24 -10.15
N LEU A 245 -26.00 -18.29 -11.34
CA LEU A 245 -27.46 -18.27 -11.49
C LEU A 245 -28.13 -19.48 -10.83
N MET A 246 -27.55 -20.68 -10.97
CA MET A 246 -28.08 -21.90 -10.35
C MET A 246 -28.00 -21.88 -8.82
N GLU A 247 -26.93 -21.31 -8.25
CA GLU A 247 -26.85 -21.07 -6.81
C GLU A 247 -27.93 -20.10 -6.34
N ALA A 248 -28.20 -19.02 -7.10
CA ALA A 248 -29.28 -18.09 -6.81
C ALA A 248 -30.66 -18.77 -6.88
N VAL A 249 -30.90 -19.63 -7.86
CA VAL A 249 -32.14 -20.43 -7.96
C VAL A 249 -32.27 -21.38 -6.78
N LYS A 250 -31.21 -22.12 -6.43
CA LYS A 250 -31.18 -23.03 -5.28
C LYS A 250 -31.49 -22.29 -3.98
N ARG A 251 -30.86 -21.14 -3.77
CA ARG A 251 -31.07 -20.29 -2.58
C ARG A 251 -32.53 -19.85 -2.48
N ASN A 252 -33.09 -19.28 -3.54
CA ASN A 252 -34.49 -18.85 -3.55
C ASN A 252 -35.47 -20.03 -3.33
N LYS A 253 -35.21 -21.18 -3.94
CA LYS A 253 -36.01 -22.39 -3.69
C LYS A 253 -35.99 -22.81 -2.22
N ASN A 254 -34.82 -22.74 -1.57
CA ASN A 254 -34.69 -23.06 -0.14
C ASN A 254 -35.47 -22.09 0.76
N TYR A 255 -35.61 -20.83 0.33
CA TYR A 255 -36.48 -19.84 0.98
C TYR A 255 -37.95 -19.94 0.57
N LYS A 256 -38.35 -21.00 -0.15
CA LYS A 256 -39.72 -21.22 -0.66
C LYS A 256 -40.19 -20.15 -1.63
N THR A 257 -39.27 -19.43 -2.27
CA THR A 257 -39.56 -18.51 -3.37
C THR A 257 -39.55 -19.31 -4.68
N GLY A 258 -40.73 -19.53 -5.26
CA GLY A 258 -40.91 -20.19 -6.57
C GLY A 258 -40.91 -19.21 -7.74
N ASN A 259 -41.09 -19.71 -8.97
CA ASN A 259 -41.29 -18.91 -10.19
C ASN A 259 -40.19 -17.86 -10.47
N ILE A 260 -38.93 -18.28 -10.36
CA ILE A 260 -37.77 -17.40 -10.49
C ILE A 260 -37.37 -17.29 -11.97
N ARG A 261 -37.18 -16.06 -12.45
CA ARG A 261 -36.58 -15.75 -13.75
C ARG A 261 -35.40 -14.82 -13.51
N LEU A 262 -34.20 -15.27 -13.85
CA LEU A 262 -32.96 -14.50 -13.65
C LEU A 262 -32.19 -14.39 -14.96
N PHE A 263 -31.49 -13.28 -15.13
CA PHE A 263 -30.46 -13.10 -16.14
C PHE A 263 -29.26 -12.39 -15.51
N GLU A 264 -28.09 -12.50 -16.13
CA GLU A 264 -26.86 -11.83 -15.67
C GLU A 264 -26.02 -11.42 -16.87
N PHE A 265 -25.44 -10.22 -16.80
CA PHE A 265 -24.32 -9.82 -17.65
C PHE A 265 -23.04 -9.84 -16.83
N GLY A 266 -22.03 -10.58 -17.29
CA GLY A 266 -20.79 -10.68 -16.54
C GLY A 266 -19.66 -11.30 -17.31
N ASN A 267 -18.44 -11.07 -16.82
CA ASN A 267 -17.25 -11.68 -17.38
C ASN A 267 -17.13 -13.14 -16.94
N CYS A 268 -16.63 -13.95 -17.87
CA CYS A 268 -16.22 -15.32 -17.66
C CYS A 268 -14.73 -15.44 -17.98
N TYR A 269 -14.05 -16.34 -17.30
CA TYR A 269 -12.60 -16.46 -17.34
C TYR A 269 -12.23 -17.89 -17.71
N SER A 270 -11.24 -18.04 -18.59
CA SER A 270 -10.66 -19.33 -18.91
C SER A 270 -9.14 -19.20 -18.90
N TYR A 271 -8.48 -20.19 -18.32
CA TYR A 271 -7.04 -20.34 -18.37
C TYR A 271 -6.69 -21.02 -19.70
N LYS A 272 -5.97 -20.30 -20.56
CA LYS A 272 -5.45 -20.86 -21.81
C LYS A 272 -4.09 -21.49 -21.54
N THR A 273 -4.00 -22.81 -21.64
CA THR A 273 -2.74 -23.55 -21.61
C THR A 273 -2.05 -23.45 -22.99
N GLY A 274 -1.15 -22.46 -23.14
CA GLY A 274 -0.28 -22.23 -24.33
C GLY A 274 -0.89 -21.29 -25.40
N ALA A 275 -0.16 -20.43 -26.12
CA ALA A 275 1.27 -20.12 -26.24
C ALA A 275 1.44 -18.61 -26.53
N ALA A 276 2.60 -18.05 -26.18
CA ALA A 276 3.11 -16.84 -26.84
C ALA A 276 3.65 -17.23 -28.22
#